data_AF-A0A7W7Q0Z2-F1
#
_entry.id   AF-A0A7W7Q0Z2-F1
#
_cell.length_a   1.000
_cell.length_b   1.000
_cell.length_c   1.000
_cell.angle_alpha   90.00
_cell.angle_beta   90.00
_cell.angle_gamma   90.00
#
_symmetry.space_group_name_H-M   'P 1'
#
loop_
_entity.id
_entity.type
_entity.pdbx_description
1 polymer ?
#
loop_
_entity_poly.entity_id
_entity_poly.type
_entity_poly.pdbx_seq_one_letter_code
_entity_poly.pdbx_strand_id
1 'polypeptide(L)'
;MGDVNLTEHELRHADGDFRVVVLGRGSDMHGNQPCAAVFGEPGNGCLVRIHSRCVYGEIFESVDCDCRDQLRQSMAMMRKVGSGVLIYLDQEGRGAGLLAKALGYQLTQREGLDTFSSYRVLGLPEDSRSYEDAVAILRNLGLRRVRLLTNNPAKVAALSTADFQVEQQPFLVRGQSAEARRYLAAKARFGHTISIAELEADAARDRWRWLHKLLRRTWRKPAQETPERAPARVVELPVPTVNPVEQSVTSAQPTDLVS
;
A
#
# COMPACT_ATOMS: atom_id res chain seq x y z
N MET A 1 7.57 -24.17 15.18
CA MET A 1 7.43 -23.29 14.00
C MET A 1 6.84 -24.15 12.90
N GLY A 2 5.52 -24.10 12.71
CA GLY A 2 4.86 -24.94 11.70
C GLY A 2 5.28 -24.51 10.30
N ASP A 3 5.58 -25.49 9.44
CA ASP A 3 5.92 -25.28 8.04
C ASP A 3 4.91 -24.33 7.40
N VAL A 4 5.43 -23.20 6.91
CA VAL A 4 4.62 -22.26 6.16
C VAL A 4 4.37 -22.90 4.81
N ASN A 5 3.18 -23.46 4.61
CA ASN A 5 2.77 -24.05 3.34
C ASN A 5 2.78 -22.95 2.27
N LEU A 6 3.66 -23.06 1.29
CA LEU A 6 3.87 -22.09 0.21
C LEU A 6 3.79 -22.82 -1.12
N THR A 7 3.09 -22.22 -2.06
CA THR A 7 3.01 -22.69 -3.44
C THR A 7 3.72 -21.70 -4.35
N GLU A 8 4.54 -22.21 -5.27
CA GLU A 8 5.33 -21.39 -6.18
C GLU A 8 5.08 -21.77 -7.64
N HIS A 9 5.12 -20.78 -8.53
CA HIS A 9 5.05 -20.97 -9.99
C HIS A 9 5.68 -19.77 -10.71
N GLU A 10 5.99 -19.89 -11.99
CA GLU A 10 6.52 -18.78 -12.79
C GLU A 10 5.43 -18.10 -13.63
N LEU A 11 5.52 -16.78 -13.77
CA LEU A 11 4.70 -16.00 -14.71
C LEU A 11 5.58 -15.26 -15.70
N ARG A 12 5.11 -15.20 -16.95
CA ARG A 12 5.77 -14.46 -18.02
C ARG A 12 5.35 -13.00 -18.04
N HIS A 13 6.29 -12.12 -18.36
CA HIS A 13 6.02 -10.69 -18.51
C HIS A 13 6.87 -10.11 -19.64
N ALA A 14 6.34 -9.12 -20.35
CA ALA A 14 7.01 -8.51 -21.51
C ALA A 14 8.43 -8.02 -21.19
N ASP A 15 8.63 -7.51 -19.98
CA ASP A 15 9.92 -7.00 -19.48
C ASP A 15 10.76 -8.03 -18.68
N GLY A 16 10.42 -9.32 -18.76
CA GLY A 16 11.12 -10.40 -18.07
C GLY A 16 10.28 -11.11 -17.01
N ASP A 17 10.43 -12.43 -16.99
CA ASP A 17 9.68 -13.37 -16.17
C ASP A 17 10.01 -13.23 -14.68
N PHE A 18 9.09 -13.69 -13.83
CA PHE A 18 9.27 -13.66 -12.38
C PHE A 18 8.57 -14.84 -11.72
N ARG A 19 9.09 -15.24 -10.56
CA ARG A 19 8.51 -16.30 -9.74
C ARG A 19 7.41 -15.72 -8.85
N VAL A 20 6.29 -16.40 -8.75
CA VAL A 20 5.19 -16.10 -7.84
C VAL A 20 5.25 -17.06 -6.68
N VAL A 21 5.06 -16.52 -5.48
CA VAL A 21 5.06 -17.24 -4.22
C VAL A 21 3.75 -16.91 -3.52
N VAL A 22 2.96 -17.91 -3.13
CA VAL A 22 1.64 -17.73 -2.49
C VAL A 22 1.61 -18.47 -1.17
N LEU A 23 1.29 -17.76 -0.07
CA LEU A 23 1.09 -18.40 1.22
C LEU A 23 -0.21 -19.20 1.22
N GLY A 24 -0.13 -20.48 1.58
CA GLY A 24 -1.29 -21.36 1.70
C GLY A 24 -2.26 -20.96 2.81
N ARG A 25 -1.81 -20.16 3.80
CA ARG A 25 -2.66 -19.51 4.80
C ARG A 25 -2.76 -18.01 4.51
N GLY A 26 -3.96 -17.45 4.62
CA GLY A 26 -4.17 -16.01 4.75
C GLY A 26 -4.29 -15.62 6.22
N SER A 27 -3.60 -14.58 6.68
CA SER A 27 -3.84 -14.00 8.02
C SER A 27 -4.82 -12.83 8.00
N ASP A 28 -5.22 -12.37 6.82
CA ASP A 28 -6.16 -11.26 6.72
C ASP A 28 -7.59 -11.67 7.12
N MET A 29 -8.40 -10.67 7.47
CA MET A 29 -9.78 -10.86 7.96
C MET A 29 -10.72 -11.51 6.94
N HIS A 30 -10.28 -11.69 5.69
CA HIS A 30 -11.07 -12.22 4.59
C HIS A 30 -10.58 -13.59 4.13
N GLY A 31 -9.52 -14.12 4.74
CA GLY A 31 -8.91 -15.40 4.38
C GLY A 31 -8.20 -15.38 3.03
N ASN A 32 -7.91 -14.20 2.46
CA ASN A 32 -7.21 -14.13 1.20
C ASN A 32 -5.73 -14.50 1.40
N GLN A 33 -5.21 -15.22 0.41
CA GLN A 33 -3.84 -15.69 0.44
C GLN A 33 -2.90 -14.56 -0.02
N PRO A 34 -2.00 -14.07 0.84
CA PRO A 34 -1.00 -13.09 0.44
C PRO A 34 -0.03 -13.76 -0.54
N CYS A 35 0.46 -12.96 -1.49
CA CYS A 35 1.37 -13.45 -2.51
C CYS A 35 2.56 -12.50 -2.70
N ALA A 36 3.59 -12.99 -3.36
CA ALA A 36 4.74 -12.20 -3.73
C ALA A 36 5.20 -12.51 -5.15
N ALA A 37 5.64 -11.48 -5.85
CA ALA A 37 6.44 -11.59 -7.06
C ALA A 37 7.93 -11.48 -6.69
N VAL A 38 8.70 -12.48 -7.09
CA VAL A 38 10.13 -12.64 -6.83
C VAL A 38 10.88 -12.47 -8.15
N PHE A 39 11.74 -11.47 -8.20
CA PHE A 39 12.53 -11.11 -9.38
C PHE A 39 13.96 -11.61 -9.20
N GLY A 40 14.41 -12.47 -10.11
CA GLY A 40 15.72 -13.14 -10.03
C GLY A 40 15.88 -13.96 -8.75
N GLU A 41 17.10 -14.00 -8.22
CA GLU A 41 17.44 -14.71 -6.99
C GLU A 41 17.76 -13.71 -5.86
N PRO A 42 16.77 -13.29 -5.06
CA PRO A 42 16.98 -12.32 -3.99
C PRO A 42 17.80 -12.91 -2.84
N GLY A 43 18.94 -12.28 -2.54
CA GLY A 43 19.71 -12.50 -1.31
C GLY A 43 19.47 -11.43 -0.26
N ASN A 44 20.18 -11.54 0.88
CA ASN A 44 20.15 -10.52 1.93
C ASN A 44 20.55 -9.13 1.38
N GLY A 45 19.74 -8.12 1.69
CA GLY A 45 19.89 -6.75 1.19
C GLY A 45 19.20 -6.49 -0.15
N CYS A 46 18.42 -7.44 -0.68
CA CYS A 46 17.61 -7.21 -1.88
C CYS A 46 16.57 -6.10 -1.68
N LEU A 47 16.05 -5.57 -2.79
CA LEU A 47 14.93 -4.64 -2.75
C LEU A 47 13.65 -5.37 -2.35
N VAL A 48 12.90 -4.80 -1.42
CA VAL A 48 11.60 -5.32 -1.00
C VAL A 48 10.56 -4.22 -1.06
N ARG A 49 9.37 -4.56 -1.58
CA ARG A 49 8.19 -3.70 -1.54
C ARG A 49 7.04 -4.48 -0.91
N ILE A 50 6.57 -4.04 0.25
CA ILE A 50 5.29 -4.50 0.79
C ILE A 50 4.22 -3.58 0.24
N HIS A 51 3.30 -4.10 -0.55
CA HIS A 51 2.25 -3.36 -1.22
C HIS A 51 0.88 -3.77 -0.67
N SER A 52 0.11 -2.80 -0.18
CA SER A 52 -1.27 -3.04 0.27
C SER A 52 -2.19 -2.76 -0.91
N ARG A 53 -3.10 -3.68 -1.23
CA ARG A 53 -4.05 -3.56 -2.34
C ARG A 53 -4.75 -2.21 -2.36
N CYS A 54 -4.85 -1.63 -3.56
CA CYS A 54 -5.64 -0.45 -3.84
C CYS A 54 -6.34 -0.58 -5.20
N VAL A 55 -7.58 -1.10 -5.20
CA VAL A 55 -8.42 -1.29 -6.40
C VAL A 55 -8.54 -0.01 -7.22
N TYR A 56 -8.82 1.11 -6.55
CA TYR A 56 -9.03 2.39 -7.23
C TYR A 56 -7.80 2.85 -8.00
N GLY A 57 -6.61 2.73 -7.42
CA GLY A 57 -5.37 3.10 -8.11
C GLY A 57 -4.96 2.07 -9.14
N GLU A 58 -4.94 0.79 -8.78
CA GLU A 58 -4.35 -0.29 -9.57
C GLU A 58 -5.22 -0.72 -10.74
N ILE A 59 -6.53 -0.88 -10.52
CA ILE A 59 -7.46 -1.43 -11.50
C ILE A 59 -8.21 -0.31 -12.22
N PHE A 60 -8.75 0.65 -11.47
CA PHE A 60 -9.49 1.78 -12.06
C PHE A 60 -8.62 2.96 -12.43
N GLU A 61 -7.31 2.84 -12.25
CA GLU A 61 -6.35 3.81 -12.73
C GLU A 61 -6.56 5.23 -12.17
N SER A 62 -7.16 5.33 -10.98
CA SER A 62 -7.39 6.59 -10.28
C SER A 62 -6.08 7.34 -10.06
N VAL A 63 -6.15 8.66 -10.26
CA VAL A 63 -5.06 9.59 -10.01
C VAL A 63 -5.17 10.27 -8.64
N ASP A 64 -6.13 9.87 -7.80
CA ASP A 64 -6.34 10.47 -6.46
C ASP A 64 -5.29 9.98 -5.45
N CYS A 65 -4.52 8.93 -5.79
CA CYS A 65 -3.45 8.38 -4.98
C CYS A 65 -2.29 7.90 -5.85
N ASP A 66 -1.16 7.60 -5.22
CA ASP A 66 0.10 7.20 -5.86
C ASP A 66 0.31 5.67 -5.89
N CYS A 67 -0.68 4.88 -5.47
CA CYS A 67 -0.52 3.44 -5.24
C CYS A 67 -0.08 2.67 -6.49
N ARG A 68 -0.72 2.93 -7.64
CA ARG A 68 -0.38 2.29 -8.93
C ARG A 68 1.04 2.64 -9.36
N ASP A 69 1.39 3.91 -9.24
CA ASP A 69 2.68 4.40 -9.72
C ASP A 69 3.81 3.85 -8.85
N GLN A 70 3.61 3.77 -7.53
CA GLN A 70 4.53 3.09 -6.62
C GLN A 70 4.68 1.60 -6.93
N LEU A 71 3.59 0.90 -7.23
CA LEU A 71 3.61 -0.51 -7.61
C LEU A 71 4.43 -0.73 -8.89
N ARG A 72 4.12 0.01 -9.96
CA ARG A 72 4.81 -0.06 -11.25
C ARG A 72 6.30 0.29 -11.11
N GLN A 73 6.63 1.37 -10.41
CA GLN A 73 8.02 1.79 -10.22
C GLN A 73 8.81 0.77 -9.39
N SER A 74 8.22 0.19 -8.35
CA SER A 74 8.90 -0.83 -7.53
C SER A 74 9.27 -2.05 -8.36
N MET A 75 8.33 -2.59 -9.16
CA MET A 75 8.63 -3.72 -10.05
C MET A 75 9.68 -3.36 -11.10
N ALA A 76 9.63 -2.16 -11.69
CA ALA A 76 10.64 -1.71 -12.65
C ALA A 76 12.04 -1.63 -12.03
N MET A 77 12.16 -1.13 -10.78
CA MET A 77 13.42 -1.11 -10.05
C MET A 77 13.96 -2.52 -9.78
N MET A 78 13.09 -3.44 -9.35
CA MET A 78 13.47 -4.83 -9.08
C MET A 78 13.94 -5.56 -10.34
N ARG A 79 13.22 -5.40 -11.46
CA ARG A 79 13.62 -5.95 -12.76
C ARG A 79 14.95 -5.39 -13.22
N LYS A 80 15.15 -4.07 -13.12
CA LYS A 80 16.41 -3.42 -13.51
C LYS A 80 17.61 -3.94 -12.72
N VAL A 81 17.42 -4.22 -11.43
CA VAL A 81 18.48 -4.77 -10.56
C VAL A 81 18.61 -6.29 -10.74
N GLY A 82 17.58 -6.96 -11.26
CA GLY A 82 17.54 -8.43 -11.37
C GLY A 82 17.38 -9.13 -10.02
N SER A 83 16.96 -8.42 -8.98
CA SER A 83 16.86 -8.93 -7.61
C SER A 83 15.86 -8.15 -6.79
N GLY A 84 14.79 -8.81 -6.33
CA GLY A 84 13.88 -8.21 -5.37
C GLY A 84 12.59 -8.99 -5.14
N VAL A 85 11.83 -8.55 -4.14
CA VAL A 85 10.57 -9.17 -3.73
C VAL A 85 9.48 -8.11 -3.60
N LEU A 86 8.41 -8.23 -4.38
CA LEU A 86 7.20 -7.45 -4.20
C LEU A 86 6.13 -8.32 -3.53
N ILE A 87 5.77 -7.97 -2.30
CA ILE A 87 4.73 -8.66 -1.52
C ILE A 87 3.43 -7.89 -1.70
N TYR A 88 2.37 -8.59 -2.08
CA TYR A 88 1.04 -8.04 -2.27
C TYR A 88 0.11 -8.56 -1.18
N LEU A 89 -0.39 -7.65 -0.35
CA LEU A 89 -1.31 -7.95 0.75
C LEU A 89 -2.70 -7.40 0.42
N ASP A 90 -3.73 -8.22 0.57
CA ASP A 90 -5.11 -7.81 0.37
C ASP A 90 -5.63 -7.00 1.57
N GLN A 91 -5.20 -5.75 1.63
CA GLN A 91 -5.47 -4.83 2.73
C GLN A 91 -6.03 -3.51 2.23
N GLU A 92 -7.12 -3.61 1.48
CA GLU A 92 -7.80 -2.45 0.94
C GLU A 92 -8.30 -1.51 2.04
N GLY A 93 -8.31 -0.20 1.76
CA GLY A 93 -8.86 0.79 2.67
C GLY A 93 -8.13 0.86 4.02
N ARG A 94 -6.83 0.51 4.06
CA ARG A 94 -6.04 0.36 5.30
C ARG A 94 -6.52 -0.78 6.21
N GLY A 95 -6.98 -1.87 5.61
CA GLY A 95 -7.52 -3.02 6.32
C GLY A 95 -8.98 -2.87 6.74
N ALA A 96 -9.59 -1.70 6.57
CA ALA A 96 -11.03 -1.51 6.81
C ALA A 96 -11.91 -1.95 5.62
N GLY A 97 -11.31 -2.33 4.49
CA GLY A 97 -12.00 -2.81 3.31
C GLY A 97 -12.47 -1.71 2.35
N LEU A 98 -12.99 -2.15 1.20
CA LEU A 98 -13.35 -1.27 0.08
C LEU A 98 -14.55 -0.37 0.39
N LEU A 99 -15.55 -0.87 1.14
CA LEU A 99 -16.73 -0.09 1.52
C LEU A 99 -16.35 1.08 2.44
N ALA A 100 -15.55 0.81 3.47
CA ALA A 100 -15.02 1.84 4.37
C ALA A 100 -14.26 2.94 3.60
N LYS A 101 -13.42 2.52 2.64
CA LYS A 101 -12.73 3.46 1.74
C LYS A 101 -13.69 4.30 0.91
N ALA A 102 -14.73 3.70 0.36
CA ALA A 102 -15.72 4.43 -0.44
C ALA A 102 -16.44 5.50 0.39
N LEU A 103 -16.88 5.14 1.61
CA LEU A 103 -17.50 6.08 2.56
C LEU A 103 -16.53 7.20 2.94
N GLY A 104 -15.27 6.88 3.24
CA GLY A 104 -14.24 7.88 3.54
C GLY A 104 -13.99 8.84 2.37
N TYR A 105 -13.96 8.33 1.13
CA TYR A 105 -13.86 9.15 -0.08
C TYR A 105 -15.06 10.07 -0.25
N GLN A 106 -16.27 9.53 -0.09
CA GLN A 106 -17.50 10.31 -0.18
C GLN A 106 -17.52 11.46 0.84
N LEU A 107 -17.13 11.18 2.09
CA LEU A 107 -17.09 12.18 3.15
C LEU A 107 -16.01 13.24 2.87
N THR A 108 -14.82 12.81 2.48
CA THR A 108 -13.71 13.69 2.05
C THR A 108 -14.16 14.63 0.92
N GLN A 109 -14.91 14.13 -0.06
CA GLN A 109 -15.38 14.92 -1.19
C GLN A 109 -16.51 15.90 -0.84
N ARG A 110 -17.40 15.53 0.09
CA ARG A 110 -18.52 16.37 0.52
C ARG A 110 -18.10 17.46 1.49
N GLU A 111 -17.20 17.14 2.41
CA GLU A 111 -16.86 17.99 3.56
C GLU A 111 -15.45 18.57 3.48
N GLY A 112 -14.66 18.21 2.47
CA GLY A 112 -13.29 18.69 2.30
C GLY A 112 -12.29 18.16 3.35
N LEU A 113 -12.69 17.18 4.16
CA LEU A 113 -11.85 16.52 5.17
C LEU A 113 -10.71 15.76 4.51
N ASP A 114 -9.59 15.56 5.22
CA ASP A 114 -8.59 14.58 4.77
C ASP A 114 -8.97 13.15 5.14
N THR A 115 -8.33 12.18 4.48
CA THR A 115 -8.68 10.76 4.60
C THR A 115 -8.57 10.21 6.02
N PHE A 116 -7.68 10.75 6.86
CA PHE A 116 -7.55 10.27 8.24
C PHE A 116 -8.69 10.84 9.10
N SER A 117 -9.00 12.13 8.93
CA SER A 117 -10.15 12.75 9.60
C SER A 117 -11.47 12.11 9.22
N SER A 118 -11.67 11.76 7.94
CA SER A 118 -12.92 11.13 7.50
C SER A 118 -13.12 9.74 8.11
N TYR A 119 -12.07 8.94 8.26
CA TYR A 119 -12.15 7.65 8.95
C TYR A 119 -12.56 7.81 10.41
N ARG A 120 -12.01 8.82 11.10
CA ARG A 120 -12.38 9.13 12.49
C ARG A 120 -13.85 9.52 12.63
N VAL A 121 -14.37 10.35 11.72
CA VAL A 121 -15.80 10.74 11.70
C VAL A 121 -16.70 9.52 11.48
N LEU A 122 -16.26 8.57 10.65
CA LEU A 122 -16.99 7.32 10.40
C LEU A 122 -16.86 6.29 11.55
N GLY A 123 -16.14 6.60 12.63
CA GLY A 123 -15.89 5.67 13.73
C GLY A 123 -15.00 4.47 13.34
N LEU A 124 -14.22 4.62 12.25
CA LEU A 124 -13.36 3.57 11.72
C LEU A 124 -11.94 3.68 12.31
N PRO A 125 -11.24 2.54 12.47
CA PRO A 125 -9.84 2.55 12.86
C PRO A 125 -8.98 3.27 11.81
N GLU A 126 -8.00 4.06 12.25
CA GLU A 126 -7.15 4.86 11.35
C GLU A 126 -6.28 3.98 10.43
N ASP A 127 -5.87 2.80 10.92
CA ASP A 127 -5.11 1.77 10.21
C ASP A 127 -5.28 0.41 10.91
N SER A 128 -5.79 -0.60 10.20
CA SER A 128 -6.01 -1.97 10.70
C SER A 128 -5.09 -3.00 10.03
N ARG A 129 -4.03 -2.55 9.35
CA ARG A 129 -3.14 -3.43 8.61
C ARG A 129 -2.23 -4.23 9.52
N SER A 130 -2.06 -5.51 9.19
CA SER A 130 -1.01 -6.38 9.73
C SER A 130 0.09 -6.60 8.69
N TYR A 131 1.32 -6.85 9.11
CA TYR A 131 2.41 -7.18 8.19
C TYR A 131 3.05 -8.54 8.49
N GLU A 132 2.35 -9.37 9.29
CA GLU A 132 2.81 -10.71 9.67
C GLU A 132 3.00 -11.64 8.47
N ASP A 133 2.09 -11.57 7.49
CA ASP A 133 2.21 -12.34 6.25
C ASP A 133 3.44 -11.94 5.44
N ALA A 134 3.78 -10.65 5.40
CA ALA A 134 5.00 -10.19 4.76
C ALA A 134 6.24 -10.73 5.47
N VAL A 135 6.24 -10.73 6.81
CA VAL A 135 7.29 -11.35 7.63
C VAL A 135 7.43 -12.84 7.31
N ALA A 136 6.31 -13.57 7.22
CA ALA A 136 6.31 -15.00 6.94
C ALA A 136 6.88 -15.32 5.56
N ILE A 137 6.47 -14.58 4.52
CA ILE A 137 7.01 -14.72 3.16
C ILE A 137 8.52 -14.48 3.17
N LEU A 138 8.98 -13.35 3.73
CA LEU A 138 10.40 -12.99 3.71
C LEU A 138 11.27 -14.01 4.45
N ARG A 139 10.79 -14.54 5.60
CA ARG A 139 11.51 -15.58 6.34
C ARG A 139 11.62 -16.88 5.56
N ASN A 140 10.56 -17.27 4.85
CA ASN A 140 10.60 -18.49 4.04
C ASN A 140 11.55 -18.35 2.83
N LEU A 141 11.61 -17.15 2.23
CA LEU A 141 12.62 -16.82 1.23
C LEU A 141 14.06 -16.73 1.79
N GLY A 142 14.27 -17.04 3.06
CA GLY A 142 15.60 -17.03 3.69
C GLY A 142 16.17 -15.64 3.95
N LEU A 143 15.36 -14.58 3.84
CA LEU A 143 15.80 -13.20 4.00
C LEU A 143 15.79 -12.78 5.48
N ARG A 144 16.80 -12.00 5.86
CA ARG A 144 16.96 -11.39 7.19
C ARG A 144 17.38 -9.93 7.13
N ARG A 145 17.95 -9.49 6.00
CA ARG A 145 18.27 -8.10 5.71
C ARG A 145 17.57 -7.66 4.44
N VAL A 146 16.95 -6.49 4.42
CA VAL A 146 16.19 -5.99 3.27
C VAL A 146 16.35 -4.49 3.08
N ARG A 147 16.33 -4.03 1.83
CA ARG A 147 16.16 -2.62 1.47
C ARG A 147 14.70 -2.37 1.16
N LEU A 148 13.97 -1.80 2.11
CA LEU A 148 12.51 -1.70 2.06
C LEU A 148 12.06 -0.39 1.40
N LEU A 149 11.45 -0.51 0.22
CA LEU A 149 10.86 0.59 -0.56
C LEU A 149 9.57 1.10 0.09
N THR A 150 9.69 1.95 1.12
CA THR A 150 8.54 2.45 1.90
C THR A 150 8.74 3.85 2.47
N ASN A 151 7.66 4.63 2.44
CA ASN A 151 7.52 5.86 3.24
C ASN A 151 6.76 5.62 4.55
N ASN A 152 6.18 4.42 4.74
CA ASN A 152 5.40 4.08 5.93
C ASN A 152 6.31 3.50 7.02
N PRO A 153 6.49 4.18 8.17
CA PRO A 153 7.31 3.68 9.27
C PRO A 153 6.73 2.41 9.91
N ALA A 154 5.42 2.20 9.87
CA ALA A 154 4.80 1.00 10.44
C ALA A 154 5.28 -0.30 9.76
N LYS A 155 5.60 -0.24 8.45
CA LYS A 155 6.18 -1.37 7.72
C LYS A 155 7.62 -1.66 8.15
N VAL A 156 8.39 -0.61 8.42
CA VAL A 156 9.75 -0.72 8.95
C VAL A 156 9.72 -1.33 10.34
N ALA A 157 8.85 -0.82 11.21
CA ALA A 157 8.67 -1.30 12.57
C ALA A 157 8.25 -2.79 12.59
N ALA A 158 7.25 -3.18 11.79
CA ALA A 158 6.78 -4.56 11.78
C ALA A 158 7.87 -5.58 11.37
N LEU A 159 8.68 -5.24 10.37
CA LEU A 159 9.83 -6.10 10.00
C LEU A 159 10.92 -6.07 11.08
N SER A 160 11.22 -4.91 11.65
CA SER A 160 12.27 -4.76 12.68
C SER A 160 11.93 -5.55 13.95
N THR A 161 10.68 -5.49 14.42
CA THR A 161 10.17 -6.29 15.54
C THR A 161 10.20 -7.79 15.25
N ALA A 162 10.24 -8.18 13.97
CA ALA A 162 10.38 -9.55 13.53
C ALA A 162 11.85 -9.97 13.26
N ASP A 163 12.82 -9.24 13.83
CA ASP A 163 14.27 -9.46 13.74
C ASP A 163 14.86 -9.33 12.33
N PHE A 164 14.25 -8.50 11.48
CA PHE A 164 14.86 -8.11 10.20
C PHE A 164 15.76 -6.87 10.37
N GLN A 165 16.89 -6.87 9.67
CA GLN A 165 17.69 -5.68 9.44
C GLN A 165 17.10 -4.91 8.27
N VAL A 166 16.39 -3.81 8.57
CA VAL A 166 15.65 -3.04 7.56
C VAL A 166 16.40 -1.75 7.24
N GLU A 167 16.86 -1.64 6.00
CA GLU A 167 17.30 -0.36 5.44
C GLU A 167 16.10 0.28 4.74
N GLN A 168 15.53 1.34 5.34
CA GLN A 168 14.42 2.05 4.73
C GLN A 168 14.91 2.81 3.48
N GLN A 169 14.19 2.64 2.37
CA GLN A 169 14.39 3.34 1.11
C GLN A 169 13.12 4.14 0.77
N PRO A 170 12.95 5.35 1.32
CA PRO A 170 11.83 6.21 0.98
C PRO A 170 11.89 6.62 -0.49
N PHE A 171 10.74 6.72 -1.15
CA PHE A 171 10.69 7.21 -2.52
C PHE A 171 9.35 7.88 -2.85
N LEU A 172 9.42 8.88 -3.72
CA LEU A 172 8.27 9.57 -4.28
C LEU A 172 8.27 9.40 -5.79
N VAL A 173 7.11 9.01 -6.33
CA VAL A 173 6.92 8.99 -7.78
C VAL A 173 6.56 10.40 -8.23
N ARG A 174 7.22 10.89 -9.28
CA ARG A 174 6.99 12.24 -9.80
C ARG A 174 5.73 12.31 -10.66
N GLY A 175 5.23 13.52 -10.89
CA GLY A 175 4.08 13.79 -11.76
C GLY A 175 2.74 13.44 -11.14
N GLN A 176 2.61 13.62 -9.83
CA GLN A 176 1.38 13.31 -9.10
C GLN A 176 0.33 14.41 -9.28
N SER A 177 -0.94 14.02 -9.38
CA SER A 177 -2.08 14.94 -9.43
C SER A 177 -2.14 15.85 -8.20
N ALA A 178 -2.97 16.89 -8.23
CA ALA A 178 -3.18 17.75 -7.08
C ALA A 178 -3.77 16.97 -5.89
N GLU A 179 -4.73 16.09 -6.17
CA GLU A 179 -5.40 15.22 -5.20
C GLU A 179 -4.42 14.23 -4.56
N ALA A 180 -3.60 13.55 -5.37
CA ALA A 180 -2.57 12.64 -4.87
C ALA A 180 -1.53 13.38 -4.02
N ARG A 181 -1.13 14.59 -4.39
CA ARG A 181 -0.24 15.43 -3.57
C ARG A 181 -0.87 15.82 -2.24
N ARG A 182 -2.16 16.19 -2.21
CA ARG A 182 -2.89 16.44 -0.95
C ARG A 182 -2.92 15.20 -0.07
N TYR A 183 -3.18 14.04 -0.65
CA TYR A 183 -3.16 12.76 0.05
C TYR A 183 -1.78 12.42 0.61
N LEU A 184 -0.70 12.64 -0.16
CA LEU A 184 0.67 12.43 0.29
C LEU A 184 1.08 13.41 1.39
N ALA A 185 0.67 14.68 1.29
CA ALA A 185 0.87 15.67 2.35
C ALA A 185 0.12 15.29 3.63
N ALA A 186 -1.08 14.70 3.53
CA ALA A 186 -1.75 14.11 4.67
C ALA A 186 -0.90 12.99 5.29
N LYS A 187 -0.44 12.01 4.51
CA LYS A 187 0.46 10.95 5.02
C LYS A 187 1.70 11.50 5.74
N ALA A 188 2.32 12.54 5.21
CA ALA A 188 3.48 13.19 5.83
C ALA A 188 3.14 13.75 7.22
N ARG A 189 1.99 14.42 7.38
CA ARG A 189 1.48 14.90 8.68
C ARG A 189 1.25 13.75 9.67
N PHE A 190 0.93 12.56 9.18
CA PHE A 190 0.78 11.32 9.96
C PHE A 190 2.07 10.48 9.98
N GLY A 191 3.24 11.13 10.02
CA GLY A 191 4.53 10.50 10.32
C GLY A 191 5.17 9.70 9.19
N HIS A 192 4.63 9.72 7.97
CA HIS A 192 5.29 9.07 6.83
C HIS A 192 6.52 9.87 6.39
N THR A 193 7.57 9.16 5.97
CA THR A 193 8.82 9.75 5.45
C THR A 193 8.59 10.31 4.04
N ILE A 194 7.97 11.48 3.96
CA ILE A 194 7.63 12.18 2.72
C ILE A 194 8.07 13.64 2.87
N SER A 195 8.93 14.10 1.97
CA SER A 195 9.37 15.49 1.96
C SER A 195 8.30 16.39 1.34
N ILE A 196 7.78 17.33 2.13
CA ILE A 196 6.83 18.35 1.63
C ILE A 196 7.50 19.21 0.55
N ALA A 197 8.76 19.57 0.73
CA ALA A 197 9.51 20.34 -0.26
C ALA A 197 9.63 19.61 -1.61
N GLU A 198 9.80 18.28 -1.60
CA GLU A 198 9.82 17.48 -2.83
C GLU A 198 8.44 17.42 -3.51
N LEU A 199 7.35 17.33 -2.74
CA LEU A 199 5.98 17.39 -3.27
C LEU A 199 5.68 18.75 -3.91
N GLU A 200 6.12 19.85 -3.28
CA GLU A 200 5.98 21.21 -3.83
C GLU A 200 6.82 21.41 -5.09
N ALA A 201 8.04 20.86 -5.11
CA ALA A 201 8.90 20.89 -6.30
C ALA A 201 8.32 20.06 -7.45
N ASP A 202 7.62 18.96 -7.17
CA ASP A 202 6.87 18.21 -8.19
C ASP A 202 5.71 19.04 -8.75
N ALA A 203 4.95 19.71 -7.87
CA ALA A 203 3.88 20.63 -8.25
C ALA A 203 4.35 21.75 -9.19
N ALA A 204 5.50 22.37 -8.87
CA ALA A 204 6.06 23.46 -9.67
C ALA A 204 6.51 22.99 -11.06
N ARG A 205 7.09 21.78 -11.15
CA ARG A 205 7.52 21.19 -12.41
C ARG A 205 6.35 20.86 -13.33
N ASP A 206 5.22 20.44 -12.77
CA ASP A 206 4.03 20.14 -13.53
C ASP A 206 3.43 21.43 -14.15
N ARG A 207 3.38 22.52 -13.37
CA ARG A 207 3.01 23.86 -13.88
C ARG A 207 3.94 24.35 -14.99
N TRP A 208 5.25 24.14 -14.85
CA TRP A 208 6.23 24.55 -15.85
C TRP A 208 6.14 23.74 -17.14
N ARG A 209 5.93 22.41 -17.04
CA ARG A 209 5.64 21.54 -18.20
C ARG A 209 4.38 21.95 -18.94
N TRP A 210 3.36 22.37 -18.21
CA TRP A 210 2.12 22.89 -18.79
C TRP A 210 2.37 24.21 -19.53
N LEU A 211 3.06 25.18 -18.91
CA LEU A 211 3.43 26.45 -19.53
C LEU A 211 4.27 26.25 -20.82
N HIS A 212 5.26 25.36 -20.78
CA HIS A 212 6.10 25.06 -21.94
C HIS A 212 5.35 24.34 -23.06
N LYS A 213 4.34 23.53 -22.74
CA LYS A 213 3.44 22.96 -23.75
C LYS A 213 2.53 24.02 -24.37
N LEU A 214 2.06 24.99 -23.58
CA LEU A 214 1.25 26.12 -24.03
C LEU A 214 2.02 27.00 -25.02
N LEU A 215 3.28 27.28 -24.71
CA LEU A 215 4.18 28.12 -25.54
C LEU A 215 4.67 27.42 -26.83
N ARG A 216 4.46 26.10 -26.98
CA ARG A 216 5.00 25.29 -28.10
C ARG A 216 3.94 24.80 -29.10
N ARG A 217 2.67 25.18 -28.98
CA ARG A 217 1.63 24.76 -29.94
C ARG A 217 0.69 25.90 -30.35
N THR A 218 0.83 26.32 -31.61
CA THR A 218 -0.27 26.82 -32.42
C THR A 218 -1.38 25.77 -32.47
N TRP A 219 -2.61 26.21 -32.19
CA TRP A 219 -3.89 25.51 -32.34
C TRP A 219 -3.94 24.02 -31.95
N ARG A 220 -4.27 23.77 -30.68
CA ARG A 220 -4.90 22.52 -30.23
C ARG A 220 -5.98 22.88 -29.21
N LYS A 221 -7.12 22.18 -29.26
CA LYS A 221 -8.31 22.42 -28.42
C LYS A 221 -7.93 22.67 -26.95
N PRO A 222 -8.58 23.63 -26.27
CA PRO A 222 -8.29 23.96 -24.88
C PRO A 222 -8.33 22.69 -24.02
N ALA A 223 -7.43 22.61 -23.04
CA ALA A 223 -7.52 21.58 -22.01
C ALA A 223 -8.93 21.63 -21.44
N GLN A 224 -9.67 20.52 -21.51
CA GLN A 224 -10.93 20.42 -20.80
C GLN A 224 -10.62 20.68 -19.33
N GLU A 225 -11.20 21.75 -18.78
CA GLU A 225 -11.32 21.92 -17.34
C GLU A 225 -11.79 20.58 -16.79
N THR A 226 -11.07 20.05 -15.81
CA THR A 226 -11.53 18.86 -15.11
C THR A 226 -12.87 19.24 -14.52
N PRO A 227 -14.00 18.65 -14.98
CA PRO A 227 -15.30 19.09 -14.52
C PRO A 227 -15.33 18.99 -13.00
N GLU A 228 -15.85 20.04 -12.35
CA GLU A 228 -16.09 20.01 -10.91
C GLU A 228 -16.86 18.73 -10.59
N ARG A 229 -16.32 17.89 -9.69
CA ARG A 229 -16.89 16.57 -9.40
C ARG A 229 -18.32 16.75 -8.92
N ALA A 230 -19.28 16.36 -9.74
CA ALA A 230 -20.67 16.29 -9.31
C ALA A 230 -20.78 15.33 -8.10
N PRO A 231 -21.55 15.68 -7.06
CA PRO A 231 -21.68 14.83 -5.89
C PRO A 231 -22.27 13.48 -6.28
N ALA A 232 -21.61 12.39 -5.87
CA ALA A 232 -22.14 11.05 -6.10
C ALA A 232 -23.51 10.89 -5.42
N ARG A 233 -24.45 10.23 -6.12
CA ARG A 233 -25.72 9.78 -5.53
C ARG A 233 -25.42 8.67 -4.53
N VAL A 234 -25.82 8.87 -3.29
CA VAL A 234 -25.51 7.96 -2.18
C VAL A 234 -26.72 7.09 -1.90
N VAL A 235 -26.47 5.80 -1.84
CA VAL A 235 -27.40 4.82 -1.29
C VAL A 235 -26.87 4.48 0.10
N GLU A 236 -27.68 4.66 1.14
CA GLU A 236 -27.31 4.26 2.49
C GLU A 236 -27.19 2.74 2.53
N LEU A 237 -25.96 2.26 2.73
CA LEU A 237 -25.68 0.86 3.02
C LEU A 237 -25.46 0.74 4.53
N PRO A 238 -26.04 -0.27 5.20
CA PRO A 238 -25.72 -0.54 6.59
C PRO A 238 -24.22 -0.83 6.70
N VAL A 239 -23.49 0.00 7.45
CA VAL A 239 -22.07 -0.24 7.73
C VAL A 239 -22.02 -1.42 8.69
N PRO A 240 -21.39 -2.55 8.33
CA PRO A 240 -21.25 -3.66 9.26
C PRO A 240 -20.39 -3.19 10.44
N THR A 241 -20.92 -3.32 11.66
CA THR A 241 -20.13 -3.16 12.88
C THR A 241 -19.04 -4.21 12.89
N VAL A 242 -17.79 -3.78 12.79
CA VAL A 242 -16.63 -4.65 12.96
C VAL A 242 -16.61 -5.05 14.44
N ASN A 243 -17.10 -6.25 14.76
CA ASN A 243 -17.00 -6.76 16.13
C ASN A 243 -15.51 -6.95 16.45
N PRO A 244 -15.00 -6.41 17.57
CA PRO A 244 -13.65 -6.70 18.02
C PRO A 244 -13.53 -8.20 18.28
N VAL A 245 -12.45 -8.79 17.79
CA VAL A 245 -12.12 -10.21 18.03
C VAL A 245 -11.99 -10.41 19.53
N GLU A 246 -12.85 -11.23 20.13
CA GLU A 246 -12.65 -11.74 21.48
C GLU A 246 -11.33 -12.50 21.50
N GLN A 247 -10.33 -11.94 22.17
CA GLN A 247 -9.13 -12.68 22.52
C GLN A 247 -9.54 -13.73 23.55
N SER A 248 -9.75 -14.96 23.10
CA SER A 248 -9.87 -16.12 23.98
C SER A 248 -8.52 -16.34 24.67
N VAL A 249 -8.32 -15.69 25.81
CA VAL A 249 -7.26 -16.04 26.74
C VAL A 249 -7.64 -17.39 27.33
N THR A 250 -7.12 -18.48 26.74
CA THR A 250 -7.10 -19.79 27.38
C THR A 250 -6.22 -19.69 28.63
N SER A 251 -6.84 -19.56 29.79
CA SER A 251 -6.19 -19.81 31.08
C SER A 251 -5.89 -21.30 31.18
N ALA A 252 -4.63 -21.68 30.95
CA ALA A 252 -4.15 -22.99 31.35
C ALA A 252 -4.22 -23.06 32.89
N GLN A 253 -5.06 -23.94 33.42
CA GLN A 253 -5.06 -24.26 34.85
C GLN A 253 -3.76 -25.01 35.20
N PRO A 254 -3.15 -24.74 36.36
CA PRO A 254 -2.01 -25.53 36.82
C PRO A 254 -2.47 -26.93 37.20
N THR A 255 -1.81 -27.94 36.64
CA THR A 255 -1.95 -29.34 37.07
C THR A 255 -1.36 -29.49 38.47
N ASP A 256 -2.21 -29.78 39.45
CA ASP A 256 -1.77 -30.21 40.77
C ASP A 256 -1.08 -31.58 40.68
N LEU A 257 0.22 -31.57 40.97
CA LEU A 257 1.00 -32.76 41.32
C LEU A 257 0.75 -33.07 42.80
N VAL A 258 -0.04 -34.10 43.10
CA VAL A 258 -0.03 -34.74 44.42
C VAL A 258 -0.22 -36.25 44.28
N SER A 259 0.80 -36.97 44.77
CA SER A 259 0.95 -38.42 45.06
C SER A 259 1.11 -39.39 43.89
#